data_AF-A0A4Q8QCT6-F1
#
_entry.id   AF-A0A4Q8QCT6-F1
#
_cell.length_a   1.000
_cell.length_b   1.000
_cell.length_c   1.000
_cell.angle_alpha   90.00
_cell.angle_beta   90.00
_cell.angle_gamma   90.00
#
_symmetry.space_group_name_H-M   'P 1'
#
loop_
_entity.id
_entity.type
_entity.pdbx_description
1 polymer ?
#
loop_
_entity_poly.entity_id
_entity_poly.type
_entity_poly.pdbx_seq_one_letter_code
_entity_poly.pdbx_strand_id
1 'polypeptide(L)'
;MVTSVPVGAASGTVSISIDGVAKNTPANFTVLSELVTRSVSNLFAPQTGGQGQGEISGEFTKFSFETGAETTSETDWDIAFRGTTIAVNGGVETGTNDEPIRNGEGAAALVDGIFSEVNSVDGLTFTQDAGAAFAIPSGSDNGWYNYNFMTNLVTPIPGKVLVFRTHDGRYAKVEILSYYENAPVNPDGFTTPSRYYTFNFVYNPNEGETTLAAN
;
A
#
# COMPACT_ATOMS: atom_id res chain seq x y z
N MET A 1 -17.99 7.28 -36.01
CA MET A 1 -18.10 8.03 -34.74
C MET A 1 -17.39 7.21 -33.69
N VAL A 2 -16.49 7.82 -32.92
CA VAL A 2 -15.98 7.20 -31.70
C VAL A 2 -16.92 7.65 -30.59
N THR A 3 -17.70 6.73 -30.04
CA THR A 3 -18.59 7.02 -28.92
C THR A 3 -17.79 6.83 -27.63
N SER A 4 -17.70 7.86 -26.80
CA SER A 4 -17.09 7.76 -25.48
C SER A 4 -18.04 7.02 -24.54
N VAL A 5 -17.54 5.98 -23.87
CA VAL A 5 -18.28 5.32 -22.79
C VAL A 5 -18.05 6.12 -21.49
N PRO A 6 -19.09 6.52 -20.75
CA PRO A 6 -18.93 7.20 -19.46
C PRO A 6 -18.20 6.31 -18.43
N VAL A 7 -17.36 6.92 -17.60
CA VAL A 7 -16.75 6.26 -16.43
C VAL A 7 -17.86 5.74 -15.53
N GLY A 8 -17.73 4.48 -15.08
CA GLY A 8 -18.74 3.81 -14.24
C GLY A 8 -19.95 3.24 -14.99
N ALA A 9 -19.95 3.23 -16.33
CA ALA A 9 -20.96 2.51 -17.08
C ALA A 9 -20.88 1.00 -16.79
N ALA A 10 -21.96 0.42 -16.27
CA ALA A 10 -22.08 -0.99 -15.92
C ALA A 10 -22.83 -1.84 -16.97
N SER A 11 -23.39 -1.20 -18.01
CA SER A 11 -24.10 -1.87 -19.10
C SER A 11 -24.21 -0.98 -20.34
N GLY A 12 -24.43 -1.61 -21.49
CA GLY A 12 -24.80 -0.92 -22.72
C GLY A 12 -25.31 -1.87 -23.79
N THR A 13 -25.43 -1.37 -25.02
CA THR A 13 -25.99 -2.14 -26.14
C THR A 13 -25.06 -2.04 -27.33
N VAL A 14 -24.67 -3.20 -27.87
CA VAL A 14 -24.05 -3.25 -29.21
C VAL A 14 -25.18 -3.32 -30.22
N SER A 15 -25.16 -2.42 -31.21
CA SER A 15 -26.17 -2.35 -32.27
C SER A 15 -25.51 -2.62 -33.61
N ILE A 16 -26.01 -3.61 -34.35
CA ILE A 16 -25.61 -3.89 -35.73
C ILE A 16 -26.79 -3.51 -36.62
N SER A 17 -26.55 -2.63 -37.59
CA SER A 17 -27.57 -2.19 -38.56
C SER A 17 -27.18 -2.62 -39.97
N ILE A 18 -28.08 -3.32 -40.66
CA ILE A 18 -27.96 -3.69 -42.08
C ILE A 18 -29.26 -3.27 -42.76
N ASP A 19 -29.17 -2.51 -43.86
CA ASP A 19 -30.31 -2.03 -44.66
C ASP A 19 -31.42 -1.34 -43.85
N GLY A 20 -31.05 -0.59 -42.82
CA GLY A 20 -31.99 0.13 -41.95
C GLY A 20 -32.64 -0.72 -40.85
N VAL A 21 -32.33 -2.01 -40.77
CA VAL A 21 -32.77 -2.89 -39.69
C VAL A 21 -31.67 -2.98 -38.64
N ALA A 22 -31.96 -2.48 -37.43
CA ALA A 22 -31.07 -2.60 -36.27
C ALA A 22 -31.40 -3.85 -35.45
N LYS A 23 -30.38 -4.65 -35.15
CA LYS A 23 -30.41 -5.69 -34.11
C LYS A 23 -29.57 -5.20 -32.93
N ASN A 24 -30.21 -5.06 -31.78
CA ASN A 24 -29.57 -4.64 -30.54
C ASN A 24 -29.36 -5.87 -29.65
N THR A 25 -28.15 -6.04 -29.12
CA THR A 25 -27.85 -7.06 -28.13
C THR A 25 -27.35 -6.37 -26.86
N PRO A 26 -27.99 -6.59 -25.70
CA PRO A 26 -27.47 -6.14 -24.42
C PRO A 26 -26.08 -6.72 -24.21
N ALA A 27 -25.12 -5.88 -23.90
CA ALA A 27 -23.77 -6.29 -23.52
C ALA A 27 -23.51 -5.77 -22.11
N ASN A 28 -23.16 -6.69 -21.21
CA ASN A 28 -22.59 -6.32 -19.93
C ASN A 28 -21.10 -6.11 -20.15
N PHE A 29 -20.62 -4.92 -19.81
CA PHE A 29 -19.20 -4.61 -19.75
C PHE A 29 -19.00 -3.76 -18.51
N THR A 30 -17.83 -3.92 -17.88
CA THR A 30 -17.42 -3.07 -16.78
C THR A 30 -16.37 -2.11 -17.31
N VAL A 31 -16.62 -0.81 -17.16
CA VAL A 31 -15.58 0.20 -17.40
C VAL A 31 -14.77 0.33 -16.13
N LEU A 32 -13.48 -0.02 -16.21
CA LEU A 32 -12.55 0.12 -15.10
C LEU A 32 -12.06 1.56 -14.99
N SER A 33 -11.96 2.04 -13.75
CA SER A 33 -11.24 3.26 -13.41
C SER A 33 -9.73 3.06 -13.63
N GLU A 34 -9.02 4.14 -13.95
CA GLU A 34 -7.57 4.10 -14.06
C GLU A 34 -6.91 3.80 -12.70
N LEU A 35 -5.76 3.14 -12.74
CA LEU A 35 -4.95 2.92 -11.54
C LEU A 35 -4.38 4.25 -11.05
N VAL A 36 -4.42 4.45 -9.73
CA VAL A 36 -3.84 5.63 -9.09
C VAL A 36 -2.35 5.38 -8.87
N THR A 37 -1.49 6.19 -9.50
CA THR A 37 -0.03 6.13 -9.30
C THR A 37 0.44 7.44 -8.68
N ARG A 38 1.04 7.37 -7.49
CA ARG A 38 1.47 8.56 -6.73
C ARG A 38 2.77 8.31 -5.97
N SER A 39 3.49 9.39 -5.71
CA SER A 39 4.60 9.43 -4.76
C SER A 39 4.16 10.15 -3.49
N VAL A 40 4.54 9.59 -2.34
CA VAL A 40 4.35 10.19 -1.02
C VAL A 40 5.71 10.55 -0.46
N SER A 41 5.84 11.76 0.09
CA SER A 41 7.08 12.27 0.67
C SER A 41 6.86 12.73 2.10
N ASN A 42 7.83 12.47 2.97
CA ASN A 42 7.86 12.93 4.35
C ASN A 42 6.64 12.50 5.21
N LEU A 43 6.10 11.30 4.96
CA LEU A 43 5.08 10.71 5.83
C LEU A 43 5.72 10.38 7.18
N PHE A 44 5.34 11.09 8.23
CA PHE A 44 5.97 10.92 9.54
C PHE A 44 5.42 9.69 10.26
N ALA A 45 6.29 8.86 10.82
CA ALA A 45 5.95 7.62 11.53
C ALA A 45 6.45 7.69 12.99
N PRO A 46 5.76 8.45 13.86
CA PRO A 46 6.23 8.72 15.22
C PRO A 46 6.42 7.43 16.01
N GLN A 47 7.43 7.41 16.90
CA GLN A 47 7.65 6.31 17.84
C GLN A 47 8.30 6.86 19.11
N THR A 48 7.82 6.40 20.25
CA THR A 48 8.44 6.63 21.56
C THR A 48 9.02 5.30 22.07
N GLY A 49 10.09 5.37 22.87
CA GLY A 49 10.78 4.20 23.40
C GLY A 49 11.47 3.33 22.33
N GLY A 50 11.79 2.09 22.71
CA GLY A 50 12.67 1.21 21.95
C GLY A 50 14.16 1.49 22.18
N GLN A 51 15.04 0.70 21.56
CA GLN A 51 16.51 0.85 21.68
C GLN A 51 17.01 0.94 23.15
N GLY A 52 16.36 0.20 24.07
CA GLY A 52 16.70 0.21 25.49
C GLY A 52 16.13 1.38 26.31
N GLN A 53 15.35 2.28 25.70
CA GLN A 53 14.76 3.46 26.36
C GLN A 53 13.30 3.25 26.79
N GLY A 54 12.92 2.01 27.08
CA GLY A 54 11.55 1.63 27.47
C GLY A 54 10.79 0.92 26.34
N GLU A 55 9.53 0.60 26.63
CA GLU A 55 8.64 -0.08 25.68
C GLU A 55 8.35 0.79 24.45
N ILE A 56 8.20 0.15 23.29
CA ILE A 56 7.82 0.85 22.07
C ILE A 56 6.36 1.28 22.18
N SER A 57 6.10 2.55 21.92
CA SER A 57 4.77 3.18 21.97
C SER A 57 4.68 4.37 21.00
N GLY A 58 3.54 5.08 21.02
CA GLY A 58 3.24 6.21 20.15
C GLY A 58 2.24 5.84 19.07
N GLU A 59 1.44 6.83 18.66
CA GLU A 59 0.40 6.68 17.65
C GLU A 59 0.95 6.17 16.32
N PHE A 60 0.19 5.32 15.63
CA PHE A 60 0.48 4.99 14.25
C PHE A 60 -0.12 6.03 13.31
N THR A 61 0.68 6.49 12.35
CA THR A 61 0.19 7.33 11.26
C THR A 61 -0.55 6.44 10.26
N LYS A 62 -1.88 6.51 10.25
CA LYS A 62 -2.76 5.79 9.32
C LYS A 62 -2.74 6.42 7.94
N PHE A 63 -2.78 5.61 6.89
CA PHE A 63 -2.75 6.03 5.47
C PHE A 63 -3.83 5.29 4.68
N SER A 64 -4.48 6.00 3.75
CA SER A 64 -5.47 5.45 2.81
C SER A 64 -4.93 5.54 1.38
N PHE A 65 -4.91 4.43 0.65
CA PHE A 65 -4.49 4.40 -0.75
C PHE A 65 -5.50 5.07 -1.68
N GLU A 66 -6.80 5.00 -1.34
CA GLU A 66 -7.86 5.67 -2.08
C GLU A 66 -7.66 7.19 -2.11
N THR A 67 -7.38 7.79 -0.95
CA THR A 67 -7.11 9.23 -0.84
C THR A 67 -5.66 9.58 -1.15
N GLY A 68 -4.75 8.61 -1.04
CA GLY A 68 -3.31 8.78 -1.15
C GLY A 68 -2.73 9.72 -0.10
N ALA A 69 -3.29 9.71 1.12
CA ALA A 69 -2.96 10.63 2.19
C ALA A 69 -3.10 10.00 3.59
N GLU A 70 -2.55 10.69 4.58
CA GLU A 70 -2.81 10.42 6.00
C GLU A 70 -4.31 10.56 6.31
N THR A 71 -4.80 9.73 7.22
CA THR A 71 -6.21 9.73 7.62
C THR A 71 -6.34 9.54 9.12
N THR A 72 -7.31 10.21 9.73
CA THR A 72 -7.72 9.97 11.12
C THR A 72 -8.95 9.06 11.19
N SER A 73 -9.43 8.53 10.07
CA SER A 73 -10.58 7.61 10.08
C SER A 73 -10.25 6.36 10.89
N GLU A 74 -11.19 5.91 11.71
CA GLU A 74 -11.04 4.67 12.48
C GLU A 74 -11.24 3.43 11.61
N THR A 75 -11.96 3.55 10.50
CA THR A 75 -12.27 2.43 9.58
C THR A 75 -11.57 2.54 8.24
N ASP A 76 -11.45 3.76 7.70
CA ASP A 76 -11.06 3.98 6.31
C ASP A 76 -9.56 4.26 6.22
N TRP A 77 -8.78 3.26 6.63
CA TRP A 77 -7.32 3.25 6.55
C TRP A 77 -6.84 1.87 6.09
N ASP A 78 -5.74 1.82 5.34
CA ASP A 78 -5.25 0.59 4.72
C ASP A 78 -3.99 0.07 5.39
N ILE A 79 -3.05 0.98 5.62
CA ILE A 79 -1.77 0.71 6.28
C ILE A 79 -1.49 1.81 7.30
N ALA A 80 -0.70 1.49 8.34
CA ALA A 80 -0.32 2.46 9.34
C ALA A 80 1.16 2.33 9.72
N PHE A 81 1.83 3.46 9.93
CA PHE A 81 3.28 3.52 10.12
C PHE A 81 3.65 3.94 11.55
N ARG A 82 4.62 3.24 12.14
CA ARG A 82 5.28 3.63 13.39
C ARG A 82 6.72 3.18 13.40
N GLY A 83 7.67 4.11 13.50
CA GLY A 83 9.07 3.73 13.39
C GLY A 83 9.31 2.95 12.09
N THR A 84 9.96 1.79 12.17
CA THR A 84 10.15 0.89 11.02
C THR A 84 8.98 -0.07 10.77
N THR A 85 7.95 -0.06 11.62
CA THR A 85 6.81 -0.97 11.55
C THR A 85 5.74 -0.42 10.61
N ILE A 86 5.17 -1.33 9.82
CA ILE A 86 4.00 -1.08 8.97
C ILE A 86 2.93 -2.11 9.35
N ALA A 87 1.81 -1.62 9.86
CA ALA A 87 0.62 -2.40 10.16
C ALA A 87 -0.33 -2.40 8.96
N VAL A 88 -1.15 -3.44 8.82
CA VAL A 88 -2.24 -3.52 7.84
C VAL A 88 -3.58 -3.47 8.55
N ASN A 89 -4.60 -2.85 7.95
CA ASN A 89 -5.97 -2.87 8.50
C ASN A 89 -6.66 -4.21 8.26
N GLY A 90 -6.15 -5.28 8.85
CA GLY A 90 -6.81 -6.57 8.87
C GLY A 90 -6.14 -7.57 9.79
N GLY A 91 -6.90 -8.59 10.17
CA GLY A 91 -6.52 -9.54 11.20
C GLY A 91 -6.77 -8.98 12.59
N VAL A 92 -5.81 -9.12 13.51
CA VAL A 92 -5.92 -8.65 14.89
C VAL A 92 -4.71 -7.83 15.31
N GLU A 93 -4.87 -7.01 16.35
CA GLU A 93 -3.75 -6.29 16.96
C GLU A 93 -2.64 -7.25 17.39
N THR A 94 -1.40 -6.82 17.20
CA THR A 94 -0.24 -7.67 17.51
C THR A 94 0.08 -7.71 19.00
N GLY A 95 -0.49 -6.80 19.79
CA GLY A 95 -0.26 -6.64 21.22
C GLY A 95 0.83 -5.62 21.56
N THR A 96 1.25 -4.80 20.59
CA THR A 96 2.06 -3.62 20.85
C THR A 96 1.19 -2.45 21.31
N ASN A 97 1.79 -1.49 22.02
CA ASN A 97 1.06 -0.33 22.53
C ASN A 97 0.45 0.49 21.39
N ASP A 98 -0.63 1.22 21.64
CA ASP A 98 -1.21 2.25 20.76
C ASP A 98 -1.52 1.81 19.31
N GLU A 99 -1.80 0.52 19.10
CA GLU A 99 -2.21 0.03 17.78
C GLU A 99 -3.61 0.55 17.39
N PRO A 100 -3.83 0.90 16.12
CA PRO A 100 -5.19 1.18 15.63
C PRO A 100 -6.01 -0.10 15.58
N ILE A 101 -7.30 -0.04 15.90
CA ILE A 101 -8.16 -1.22 15.84
C ILE A 101 -8.23 -1.74 14.40
N ARG A 102 -7.99 -3.05 14.20
CA ARG A 102 -8.16 -3.71 12.91
C ARG A 102 -9.65 -3.99 12.67
N ASN A 103 -10.20 -3.46 11.58
CA ASN A 103 -11.62 -3.59 11.24
C ASN A 103 -11.87 -3.79 9.73
N GLY A 104 -10.82 -4.05 8.95
CA GLY A 104 -10.91 -4.41 7.55
C GLY A 104 -10.31 -5.78 7.21
N GLU A 105 -10.20 -6.02 5.91
CA GLU A 105 -9.65 -7.24 5.32
C GLU A 105 -8.18 -7.09 4.88
N GLY A 106 -7.51 -6.04 5.37
CA GLY A 106 -6.16 -5.68 4.97
C GLY A 106 -5.14 -6.79 5.20
N ALA A 107 -4.21 -6.94 4.25
CA ALA A 107 -3.19 -7.97 4.27
C ALA A 107 -1.97 -7.54 3.44
N ALA A 108 -0.80 -8.12 3.67
CA ALA A 108 0.41 -7.85 2.89
C ALA A 108 1.04 -9.12 2.32
N ALA A 109 1.70 -8.96 1.17
CA ALA A 109 2.61 -9.91 0.57
C ALA A 109 3.93 -9.19 0.23
N LEU A 110 5.04 -9.90 0.36
CA LEU A 110 6.37 -9.38 0.06
C LEU A 110 6.83 -10.00 -1.26
N VAL A 111 7.25 -9.17 -2.21
CA VAL A 111 7.68 -9.60 -3.54
C VAL A 111 9.08 -9.05 -3.81
N ASP A 112 10.00 -9.93 -4.18
CA ASP A 112 11.32 -9.55 -4.66
C ASP A 112 11.25 -9.32 -6.18
N GLY A 113 11.62 -8.12 -6.64
CA GLY A 113 11.57 -7.74 -8.05
C GLY A 113 11.58 -6.23 -8.27
N ILE A 114 11.48 -5.82 -9.54
CA ILE A 114 11.40 -4.40 -9.91
C ILE A 114 9.94 -3.93 -9.72
N PHE A 115 9.74 -2.76 -9.12
CA PHE A 115 8.40 -2.21 -8.85
C PHE A 115 7.51 -2.15 -10.10
N SER A 116 8.05 -1.80 -11.25
CA SER A 116 7.33 -1.77 -12.53
C SER A 116 6.99 -3.14 -13.12
N GLU A 117 7.57 -4.23 -12.61
CA GLU A 117 7.34 -5.60 -13.09
C GLU A 117 6.32 -6.37 -12.23
N VAL A 118 6.02 -5.89 -11.02
CA VAL A 118 4.95 -6.43 -10.17
C VAL A 118 3.59 -5.95 -10.68
N ASN A 119 3.03 -6.69 -11.64
CA ASN A 119 1.90 -6.25 -12.45
C ASN A 119 0.55 -6.88 -12.09
N SER A 120 0.53 -7.88 -11.20
CA SER A 120 -0.68 -8.52 -10.70
C SER A 120 -0.45 -9.07 -9.30
N VAL A 121 -1.54 -9.30 -8.55
CA VAL A 121 -1.51 -10.02 -7.28
C VAL A 121 -1.70 -11.54 -7.43
N ASP A 122 -1.87 -12.03 -8.65
CA ASP A 122 -2.06 -13.46 -8.91
C ASP A 122 -0.88 -14.30 -8.41
N GLY A 123 -1.19 -15.36 -7.65
CA GLY A 123 -0.18 -16.26 -7.08
C GLY A 123 0.52 -15.73 -5.83
N LEU A 124 0.20 -14.50 -5.37
CA LEU A 124 0.72 -13.99 -4.11
C LEU A 124 -0.01 -14.61 -2.91
N THR A 125 0.73 -14.85 -1.83
CA THR A 125 0.18 -15.27 -0.55
C THR A 125 0.15 -14.07 0.39
N PHE A 126 -1.05 -13.69 0.80
CA PHE A 126 -1.27 -12.55 1.69
C PHE A 126 -1.36 -12.97 3.15
N THR A 127 -0.75 -12.20 4.02
CA THR A 127 -0.75 -12.38 5.47
C THR A 127 -1.39 -11.15 6.12
N GLN A 128 -2.25 -11.35 7.12
CA GLN A 128 -2.80 -10.26 7.94
C GLN A 128 -1.96 -10.06 9.20
N ASP A 129 -2.17 -8.95 9.91
CA ASP A 129 -1.61 -8.84 11.25
C ASP A 129 -2.22 -9.90 12.17
N ALA A 130 -1.40 -10.45 13.05
CA ALA A 130 -1.78 -11.49 13.99
C ALA A 130 -1.17 -11.21 15.36
N GLY A 131 -1.68 -11.89 16.40
CA GLY A 131 -1.09 -11.79 17.74
C GLY A 131 0.42 -12.04 17.71
N ALA A 132 1.19 -11.08 18.22
CA ALA A 132 2.65 -11.03 18.23
C ALA A 132 3.35 -10.98 16.85
N ALA A 133 2.63 -10.78 15.74
CA ALA A 133 3.23 -10.76 14.40
C ALA A 133 2.53 -9.78 13.45
N PHE A 134 3.29 -8.82 12.93
CA PHE A 134 2.84 -7.99 11.80
C PHE A 134 2.92 -8.77 10.48
N ALA A 135 2.02 -8.47 9.55
CA ALA A 135 2.02 -8.99 8.19
C ALA A 135 3.32 -8.66 7.44
N ILE A 136 3.91 -7.50 7.75
CA ILE A 136 5.24 -7.11 7.30
C ILE A 136 6.21 -7.36 8.46
N PRO A 137 7.09 -8.37 8.37
CA PRO A 137 8.01 -8.69 9.45
C PRO A 137 8.93 -7.51 9.79
N SER A 138 9.14 -7.27 11.08
CA SER A 138 10.13 -6.30 11.55
C SER A 138 11.52 -6.92 11.70
N GLY A 139 12.53 -6.08 11.87
CA GLY A 139 13.93 -6.49 11.97
C GLY A 139 14.66 -6.41 10.63
N SER A 140 15.98 -6.19 10.71
CA SER A 140 16.86 -6.11 9.54
C SER A 140 16.68 -7.34 8.66
N ASP A 141 16.54 -7.12 7.35
CA ASP A 141 16.51 -8.15 6.31
C ASP A 141 15.28 -9.07 6.30
N ASN A 142 14.31 -8.87 7.20
CA ASN A 142 13.05 -9.63 7.20
C ASN A 142 11.93 -8.92 6.43
N GLY A 143 11.83 -7.61 6.64
CA GLY A 143 10.81 -6.76 6.06
C GLY A 143 11.35 -5.97 4.88
N TRP A 144 11.09 -4.67 4.88
CA TRP A 144 11.42 -3.77 3.79
C TRP A 144 12.81 -3.09 3.91
N TYR A 145 13.55 -3.33 4.99
CA TYR A 145 14.78 -2.60 5.31
C TYR A 145 15.92 -3.46 5.86
N ASN A 146 17.14 -2.98 5.65
CA ASN A 146 18.34 -3.38 6.38
C ASN A 146 18.67 -2.32 7.45
N TYR A 147 19.14 -2.78 8.62
CA TYR A 147 19.64 -1.90 9.67
C TYR A 147 21.12 -2.16 9.97
N ASN A 148 21.95 -1.13 9.82
CA ASN A 148 23.35 -1.15 10.21
C ASN A 148 23.54 -0.50 11.58
N PHE A 149 23.82 -1.31 12.59
CA PHE A 149 24.00 -0.86 13.97
C PHE A 149 25.26 -0.02 14.19
N MET A 150 26.29 -0.15 13.35
CA MET A 150 27.52 0.66 13.48
C MET A 150 27.29 2.11 13.05
N THR A 151 26.42 2.31 12.06
CA THR A 151 26.10 3.63 11.50
C THR A 151 24.70 4.13 11.89
N ASN A 152 23.97 3.35 12.69
CA ASN A 152 22.57 3.56 13.03
C ASN A 152 21.67 3.83 11.80
N LEU A 153 21.97 3.19 10.67
CA LEU A 153 21.33 3.49 9.40
C LEU A 153 20.26 2.46 9.04
N VAL A 154 19.06 2.93 8.70
CA VAL A 154 17.95 2.13 8.17
C VAL A 154 17.83 2.39 6.68
N THR A 155 18.07 1.38 5.86
CA THR A 155 18.06 1.50 4.39
C THR A 155 17.00 0.59 3.80
N PRO A 156 16.12 1.08 2.91
CA PRO A 156 15.20 0.20 2.17
C PRO A 156 15.99 -0.85 1.40
N ILE A 157 15.48 -2.08 1.34
CA ILE A 157 16.08 -3.17 0.56
C ILE A 157 15.72 -2.94 -0.91
N PRO A 158 16.70 -2.78 -1.82
CA PRO A 158 16.43 -2.63 -3.24
C PRO A 158 15.69 -3.84 -3.81
N GLY A 159 14.70 -3.57 -4.67
CA GLY A 159 13.90 -4.63 -5.29
C GLY A 159 12.90 -5.29 -4.34
N LYS A 160 12.61 -4.69 -3.18
CA LYS A 160 11.65 -5.21 -2.21
C LYS A 160 10.33 -4.47 -2.37
N VAL A 161 9.35 -5.11 -3.01
CA VAL A 161 8.01 -4.54 -3.24
C VAL A 161 7.05 -5.08 -2.19
N LEU A 162 6.30 -4.18 -1.54
CA LEU A 162 5.23 -4.53 -0.63
C LEU A 162 3.90 -4.48 -1.39
N VAL A 163 3.18 -5.59 -1.45
CA VAL A 163 1.87 -5.66 -2.09
C VAL A 163 0.82 -5.79 -1.00
N PHE A 164 -0.22 -4.96 -1.07
CA PHE A 164 -1.26 -4.87 -0.06
C PHE A 164 -2.61 -5.25 -0.65
N ARG A 165 -3.38 -6.03 0.10
CA ARG A 165 -4.83 -5.99 0.05
C ARG A 165 -5.29 -4.89 1.00
N THR A 166 -6.12 -3.98 0.54
CA THR A 166 -6.65 -2.85 1.32
C THR A 166 -7.74 -3.31 2.29
N HIS A 167 -8.18 -2.41 3.19
CA HIS A 167 -9.20 -2.73 4.19
C HIS A 167 -10.53 -3.20 3.57
N ASP A 168 -10.81 -2.76 2.35
CA ASP A 168 -12.01 -3.02 1.56
C ASP A 168 -11.80 -4.03 0.40
N GLY A 169 -10.68 -4.75 0.39
CA GLY A 169 -10.45 -5.87 -0.53
C GLY A 169 -9.91 -5.50 -1.93
N ARG A 170 -9.54 -4.24 -2.16
CA ARG A 170 -8.78 -3.79 -3.34
C ARG A 170 -7.28 -4.03 -3.15
N TYR A 171 -6.47 -3.64 -4.14
CA TYR A 171 -5.04 -3.92 -4.13
C TYR A 171 -4.17 -2.69 -4.41
N ALA A 172 -3.03 -2.64 -3.72
CA ALA A 172 -1.98 -1.67 -3.96
C ALA A 172 -0.60 -2.33 -3.94
N LYS A 173 0.40 -1.70 -4.56
CA LYS A 173 1.82 -2.00 -4.35
C LYS A 173 2.57 -0.76 -3.92
N VAL A 174 3.61 -0.94 -3.12
CA VAL A 174 4.47 0.10 -2.58
C VAL A 174 5.94 -0.28 -2.74
N GLU A 175 6.76 0.68 -3.16
CA GLU A 175 8.22 0.63 -3.00
C GLU A 175 8.65 1.76 -2.06
N ILE A 176 9.39 1.43 -1.00
CA ILE A 176 9.90 2.42 -0.05
C ILE A 176 11.24 2.93 -0.55
N LEU A 177 11.35 4.25 -0.69
CA LEU A 177 12.52 4.93 -1.24
C LEU A 177 13.42 5.51 -0.16
N SER A 178 12.83 5.98 0.95
CA SER A 178 13.58 6.55 2.08
C SER A 178 12.82 6.42 3.39
N TYR A 179 13.59 6.38 4.48
CA TYR A 179 13.14 6.46 5.87
C TYR A 179 13.50 7.79 6.55
N TYR A 180 14.19 8.66 5.81
CA TYR A 180 14.75 9.92 6.30
C TYR A 180 14.09 11.12 5.62
N GLU A 181 13.95 12.21 6.39
CA GLU A 181 13.27 13.43 5.96
C GLU A 181 13.93 14.02 4.72
N ASN A 182 13.11 14.38 3.73
CA ASN A 182 13.47 14.88 2.42
C ASN A 182 14.25 13.90 1.52
N ALA A 183 14.29 12.62 1.90
CA ALA A 183 14.91 11.55 1.12
C ALA A 183 16.33 11.89 0.58
N PRO A 184 17.29 12.26 1.46
CA PRO A 184 18.65 12.55 1.03
C PRO A 184 19.29 11.31 0.41
N VAL A 185 20.13 11.51 -0.61
CA VAL A 185 20.86 10.42 -1.28
C VAL A 185 21.80 9.69 -0.32
N ASN A 186 22.38 10.41 0.64
CA ASN A 186 23.31 9.88 1.64
C ASN A 186 22.88 10.32 3.04
N PRO A 187 21.88 9.67 3.66
CA PRO A 187 21.49 9.96 5.03
C PRO A 187 22.61 9.57 6.02
N ASP A 188 22.72 10.34 7.09
CA ASP A 188 23.51 10.00 8.28
C ASP A 188 22.56 9.49 9.38
N GLY A 189 22.73 8.23 9.78
CA GLY A 189 21.89 7.56 10.76
C GLY A 189 21.90 8.17 12.17
N PHE A 190 22.86 9.05 12.48
CA PHE A 190 22.95 9.73 13.77
C PHE A 190 22.37 11.14 13.77
N THR A 191 22.32 11.81 12.61
CA THR A 191 22.00 13.25 12.55
C THR A 191 20.85 13.58 11.61
N THR A 192 20.56 12.73 10.62
CA THR A 192 19.44 12.95 9.70
C THR A 192 18.13 12.57 10.38
N PRO A 193 17.10 13.44 10.40
CA PRO A 193 15.81 13.10 10.95
C PRO A 193 15.24 11.84 10.29
N SER A 194 15.05 10.80 11.10
CA SER A 194 14.52 9.50 10.68
C SER A 194 13.01 9.41 10.92
N ARG A 195 12.37 8.33 10.46
CA ARG A 195 10.90 8.11 10.56
C ARG A 195 10.07 8.99 9.65
N TYR A 196 10.65 9.38 8.51
CA TYR A 196 9.95 10.09 7.45
C TYR A 196 9.98 9.21 6.20
N TYR A 197 8.88 8.54 5.94
CA TYR A 197 8.76 7.66 4.78
C TYR A 197 8.61 8.49 3.51
N THR A 198 9.37 8.07 2.49
CA THR A 198 9.13 8.45 1.10
C THR A 198 8.95 7.17 0.30
N PHE A 199 7.86 7.05 -0.45
CA PHE A 199 7.53 5.84 -1.20
C PHE A 199 6.71 6.16 -2.44
N ASN A 200 6.77 5.26 -3.43
CA ASN A 200 5.83 5.26 -4.54
C ASN A 200 4.76 4.20 -4.29
N PHE A 201 3.54 4.44 -4.76
CA PHE A 201 2.50 3.44 -4.77
C PHE A 201 1.69 3.44 -6.07
N VAL A 202 1.15 2.26 -6.38
CA VAL A 202 0.10 2.06 -7.38
C VAL A 202 -1.09 1.42 -6.68
N TYR A 203 -2.28 1.98 -6.81
CA TYR A 203 -3.52 1.49 -6.24
C TYR A 203 -4.55 1.22 -7.33
N ASN A 204 -5.20 0.05 -7.27
CA ASN A 204 -6.29 -0.31 -8.15
C ASN A 204 -7.63 -0.04 -7.44
N PRO A 205 -8.39 0.98 -7.87
CA PRO A 205 -9.69 1.32 -7.25
C PRO A 205 -10.82 0.36 -7.67
N ASN A 206 -10.56 -0.59 -8.56
CA ASN A 206 -11.58 -1.48 -9.11
C ASN A 206 -11.73 -2.73 -8.24
N GLU A 207 -12.92 -2.92 -7.69
CA GLU A 207 -13.23 -4.07 -6.84
C GLU A 207 -13.09 -5.39 -7.62
N GLY A 208 -12.42 -6.36 -7.02
CA GLY A 208 -12.19 -7.69 -7.63
C GLY A 208 -11.10 -7.74 -8.70
N GLU A 209 -10.56 -6.60 -9.12
CA GLU A 209 -9.50 -6.56 -10.13
C GLU A 209 -8.11 -6.76 -9.51
N THR A 210 -7.30 -7.64 -10.10
CA THR A 210 -6.00 -8.06 -9.55
C THR A 210 -4.80 -7.34 -10.17
N THR A 211 -5.02 -6.51 -11.19
CA THR A 211 -3.95 -5.84 -11.94
C THR A 211 -3.33 -4.68 -11.16
N LEU A 212 -2.00 -4.55 -11.25
CA LEU A 212 -1.16 -3.49 -10.68
C LEU A 212 -0.24 -2.82 -11.73
N ALA A 213 -0.43 -3.14 -13.01
CA ALA A 213 0.25 -2.47 -14.12
C ALA A 213 -0.48 -1.17 -14.48
N ALA A 214 0.19 -0.04 -14.33
CA ALA A 214 -0.29 1.21 -14.94
C ALA A 214 -0.16 1.08 -16.47
N ASN A 215 -1.26 1.31 -17.20
CA ASN A 215 -1.31 1.28 -18.67
C ASN A 215 -0.54 2.44 -19.30
#